data_AF-A0A527QHY7-F1
#
_entry.id   AF-A0A527QHY7-F1
#
_cell.length_a   1.000
_cell.length_b   1.000
_cell.length_c   1.000
_cell.angle_alpha   90.00
_cell.angle_beta   90.00
_cell.angle_gamma   90.00
#
_symmetry.space_group_name_H-M   'P 1'
#
loop_
_entity.id
_entity.type
_entity.pdbx_description
1 polymer ?
#
loop_
_entity_poly.entity_id
_entity_poly.type
_entity_poly.pdbx_seq_one_letter_code
_entity_poly.pdbx_strand_id
1 'polypeptide(L)' 'MPEKITYEELLRRMHDPAIPEADLRPYLMAAPEGNPLDPVVVPNPETVVVSEVEMDAASAIRIGNGLARWRRQR' A
#
# COMPACT_ATOMS: atom_id res chain seq x y z
N MET A 1 -1.80 7.58 20.27
CA MET A 1 -1.52 7.78 18.83
C MET A 1 -0.45 6.77 18.44
N PRO A 2 -0.64 5.98 17.38
CA PRO A 2 0.39 5.06 16.87
C PRO A 2 1.66 5.84 16.49
N GLU A 3 2.82 5.20 16.63
CA GLU A 3 4.11 5.76 16.22
C GLU A 3 4.14 6.02 14.71
N LYS A 4 4.81 7.08 14.25
CA LYS A 4 4.97 7.36 12.81
C LYS A 4 6.14 6.54 12.24
N ILE A 5 5.90 5.76 11.18
CA ILE A 5 6.89 4.87 10.55
C ILE A 5 7.20 5.25 9.11
N THR A 6 8.29 4.73 8.55
CA THR A 6 8.59 4.86 7.12
C THR A 6 7.78 3.88 6.29
N TYR A 7 7.64 4.15 4.99
CA TYR A 7 6.98 3.23 4.06
C TYR A 7 7.71 1.87 3.97
N GLU A 8 9.04 1.87 3.95
CA GLU A 8 9.84 0.64 4.01
C GLU A 8 9.54 -0.20 5.27
N GLU A 9 9.40 0.44 6.44
CA GLU A 9 9.05 -0.26 7.68
C GLU A 9 7.62 -0.81 7.63
N LEU A 10 6.67 -0.09 7.03
CA LEU A 10 5.32 -0.61 6.79
C LEU A 10 5.39 -1.88 5.93
N LEU A 11 6.12 -1.86 4.82
CA LEU A 11 6.29 -3.03 3.95
C LEU A 11 6.95 -4.20 4.69
N ARG A 12 8.00 -3.94 5.46
CA ARG A 12 8.66 -4.96 6.29
C ARG A 12 7.65 -5.62 7.23
N ARG A 13 6.80 -4.83 7.90
CA ARG A 13 5.78 -5.35 8.83
C ARG A 13 4.69 -6.14 8.10
N MET A 14 4.26 -5.70 6.92
CA MET A 14 3.28 -6.42 6.10
C MET A 14 3.80 -7.77 5.59
N HIS A 15 5.10 -7.91 5.40
CA HIS A 15 5.74 -9.15 5.00
C HIS A 15 6.04 -10.10 6.16
N ASP A 16 5.90 -9.64 7.41
CA ASP A 16 6.15 -10.44 8.60
C ASP A 16 4.86 -11.16 9.05
N PRO A 17 4.74 -12.48 8.87
CA PRO A 17 3.54 -13.22 9.25
C PRO A 17 3.33 -13.29 10.77
N ALA A 18 4.33 -12.93 11.58
CA ALA A 18 4.20 -12.87 13.03
C ALA A 18 3.47 -11.61 13.51
N ILE A 19 3.33 -10.59 12.66
CA ILE A 19 2.67 -9.34 13.01
C ILE A 19 1.16 -9.47 12.73
N PRO A 20 0.29 -9.34 13.74
CA PRO A 20 -1.14 -9.37 13.54
C PRO A 20 -1.63 -8.20 12.68
N GLU A 21 -2.65 -8.45 11.88
CA GLU A 21 -3.28 -7.41 11.05
C GLU A 21 -3.86 -6.25 11.87
N ALA A 22 -4.26 -6.52 13.13
CA ALA A 22 -4.71 -5.50 14.07
C ALA A 22 -3.63 -4.42 14.33
N ASP A 23 -2.36 -4.79 14.30
CA ASP A 23 -1.22 -3.89 14.52
C ASP A 23 -0.86 -3.11 13.24
N LEU A 24 -1.23 -3.63 12.07
CA LEU A 24 -1.08 -2.96 10.78
C LEU A 24 -2.19 -1.93 10.52
N ARG A 25 -3.39 -2.17 11.06
CA ARG A 25 -4.60 -1.39 10.84
C ARG A 25 -4.44 0.13 11.05
N PRO A 26 -3.70 0.63 12.05
CA PRO A 26 -3.51 2.07 12.25
C PRO A 26 -2.70 2.75 11.12
N TYR A 27 -1.91 1.97 10.39
CA TYR A 27 -1.02 2.44 9.33
C TYR A 27 -1.64 2.44 7.93
N LEU A 28 -2.88 1.98 7.83
CA LEU A 28 -3.60 1.80 6.58
C LEU A 28 -4.91 2.59 6.62
N MET A 29 -5.32 3.12 5.48
CA MET A 29 -6.61 3.80 5.32
C MET A 29 -7.29 3.37 4.03
N ALA A 30 -8.62 3.43 4.00
CA ALA A 30 -9.37 3.21 2.77
C ALA A 30 -9.09 4.36 1.79
N ALA A 31 -8.80 4.01 0.53
CA ALA A 31 -8.66 5.00 -0.53
C ALA A 31 -10.04 5.53 -0.94
N PRO A 32 -10.17 6.82 -1.32
CA PRO A 32 -11.44 7.41 -1.74
C PRO A 32 -12.04 6.73 -2.99
N GLU A 33 -11.19 6.14 -3.82
CA GLU A 33 -11.52 5.47 -5.07
C GLU A 33 -11.99 4.02 -4.91
N GLY A 34 -11.86 3.43 -3.72
CA GLY A 34 -12.36 2.09 -3.43
C GLY A 34 -13.87 2.05 -3.27
N ASN A 35 -14.50 0.94 -3.65
CA ASN A 35 -15.93 0.70 -3.44
C ASN A 35 -16.15 -0.55 -2.55
N PRO A 36 -17.36 -0.80 -2.02
CA PRO A 36 -17.57 -1.92 -1.09
C PRO A 36 -17.28 -3.31 -1.67
N LEU A 37 -17.31 -3.47 -3.00
CA LEU A 37 -17.02 -4.73 -3.70
C LEU A 37 -15.58 -4.78 -4.23
N ASP A 38 -14.85 -3.67 -4.20
CA ASP A 38 -13.45 -3.52 -4.60
C ASP A 38 -12.75 -2.52 -3.66
N PRO A 39 -12.49 -2.92 -2.40
CA PRO A 39 -11.90 -2.04 -1.42
C PRO A 39 -10.43 -1.80 -1.75
N VAL A 40 -10.05 -0.54 -1.91
CA VAL A 40 -8.67 -0.11 -2.10
C VAL A 40 -8.14 0.43 -0.78
N VAL A 41 -6.97 -0.07 -0.35
CA VAL A 41 -6.31 0.35 0.89
C VAL A 41 -4.97 0.98 0.55
N VAL A 42 -4.68 2.13 1.16
CA VAL A 42 -3.44 2.88 0.97
C VAL A 42 -2.79 3.18 2.33
N PRO A 43 -1.47 3.45 2.36
CA PRO A 43 -0.81 3.90 3.59
C PRO A 43 -1.47 5.16 4.15
N ASN A 44 -1.66 5.21 5.46
CA ASN A 44 -2.19 6.39 6.15
C ASN A 44 -1.07 7.45 6.30
N PRO A 45 -1.21 8.65 5.69
CA PRO A 45 -0.17 9.69 5.71
C PRO A 45 0.08 10.31 7.09
N GLU A 46 -0.87 10.16 8.03
CA GLU A 46 -0.69 10.62 9.41
C GLU A 46 0.34 9.76 10.16
N THR A 47 0.42 8.47 9.81
CA THR A 47 1.21 7.46 10.52
C THR A 47 2.35 6.89 9.68
N VAL A 48 2.35 7.11 8.36
CA VAL A 48 3.37 6.61 7.45
C VAL A 48 3.98 7.76 6.67
N VAL A 49 5.31 7.86 6.70
CA VAL A 49 6.09 8.76 5.86
C VAL A 49 6.41 8.03 4.56
N VAL A 50 5.86 8.54 3.46
CA VAL A 50 6.13 8.04 2.11
C VAL A 50 6.99 9.08 1.40
N SER A 51 8.14 8.66 0.85
CA SER A 51 8.95 9.54 0.00
C SER A 51 8.39 9.61 -1.42
N GLU A 52 8.64 10.71 -2.13
CA GLU A 52 8.22 10.86 -3.55
C GLU A 52 8.78 9.74 -4.43
N VAL A 53 10.01 9.29 -4.16
CA VAL A 53 10.68 8.21 -4.89
C VAL A 53 9.95 6.87 -4.74
N GLU A 54 9.44 6.57 -3.54
CA GLU A 54 8.70 5.33 -3.28
C GLU A 54 7.31 5.34 -3.94
N MET A 55 6.64 6.50 -4.00
CA MET A 55 5.37 6.66 -4.72
C MET A 55 5.53 6.40 -6.22
N ASP A 56 6.62 6.89 -6.82
CA ASP A 56 6.92 6.70 -8.24
C ASP A 56 7.21 5.24 -8.56
N ALA A 57 7.99 4.55 -7.72
CA ALA A 57 8.29 3.13 -7.90
C ALA A 57 7.03 2.25 -7.82
N ALA A 58 6.17 2.48 -6.82
CA ALA A 58 4.90 1.75 -6.69
C ALA A 58 3.96 2.01 -7.88
N SER A 59 3.93 3.24 -8.38
CA SER A 59 3.14 3.63 -9.56
C SER A 59 3.66 2.98 -10.84
N ALA A 60 4.98 2.94 -11.04
CA ALA A 60 5.62 2.29 -12.19
C ALA A 60 5.32 0.78 -12.23
N ILE A 61 5.38 0.09 -11.10
CA ILE A 61 5.03 -1.34 -11.00
C ILE A 61 3.55 -1.56 -11.32
N ARG A 62 2.65 -0.71 -10.81
CA ARG A 62 1.21 -0.81 -11.07
C ARG A 62 0.90 -0.66 -12.57
N ILE A 63 1.53 0.31 -13.24
CA ILE A 63 1.42 0.53 -14.69
C ILE A 63 1.97 -0.67 -15.47
N GLY A 64 3.18 -1.14 -15.11
CA GLY A 64 3.81 -2.31 -15.74
C GLY A 64 2.94 -3.56 -15.64
N ASN A 65 2.37 -3.83 -14.47
CA ASN A 65 1.47 -4.96 -14.24
C ASN A 65 0.15 -4.80 -15.01
N GLY A 66 -0.38 -3.58 -15.14
CA GLY A 66 -1.53 -3.27 -16.00
C GLY A 66 -1.27 -3.63 -17.46
N LEU A 67 -0.15 -3.15 -18.00
CA LEU A 67 0.25 -3.42 -19.39
C LEU A 67 0.50 -4.92 -19.65
N ALA A 68 1.15 -5.61 -18.71
CA ALA A 68 1.41 -7.03 -18.81
C ALA A 68 0.13 -7.88 -18.74
N ARG A 69 -0.89 -7.45 -17.98
CA ARG A 69 -2.22 -8.09 -17.97
C ARG A 69 -2.95 -7.87 -19.29
N TRP A 70 -2.96 -6.65 -19.81
CA TRP A 70 -3.58 -6.32 -21.10
C TRP A 70 -2.98 -7.15 -22.24
N ARG A 71 -1.64 -7.27 -22.28
CA ARG A 71 -0.94 -8.09 -23.29
C ARG A 71 -1.32 -9.58 -23.24
N ARG A 72 -1.65 -10.13 -22.06
CA ARG A 72 -2.04 -11.54 -21.91
C ARG A 72 -3.48 -11.83 -22.32
N GLN A 73 -4.31 -10.79 -22.41
CA GLN A 73 -5.72 -10.90 -22.81
C GLN A 73 -5.93 -10.71 -24.32
N ARG A 74 -4.86 -10.48 -25.09
CA ARG A 74 -4.85 -10.30 -26.54
C ARG A 74 -4.10 -11.46 -27.19
#